data_AF-A0A416JRB3-F1
#
_entry.id   AF-A0A416JRB3-F1
#
_cell.length_a   1.000
_cell.length_b   1.000
_cell.length_c   1.000
_cell.angle_alpha   90.00
_cell.angle_beta   90.00
_cell.angle_gamma   90.00
#
_symmetry.space_group_name_H-M   'P 1'
#
loop_
_entity.id
_entity.type
_entity.pdbx_description
1 polymer ?
#
loop_
_entity_poly.entity_id
_entity_poly.type
_entity_poly.pdbx_seq_one_letter_code
_entity_poly.pdbx_strand_id
1 'polypeptide(L)' 'MILRWHLQDGHIAIPGSHNEKHIQENFDIIDFELTLDEMEQIASLDKNERLGDW' A
#
# COMPACT_ATOMS: atom_id res chain seq x y z
N MET A 1 5.92 0.50 0.64
CA MET A 1 5.26 -0.28 1.71
C MET A 1 3.73 -0.35 1.54
N ILE A 2 2.99 0.76 1.59
CA ILE A 2 1.50 0.75 1.53
C ILE A 2 0.97 0.07 0.27
N LEU A 3 1.55 0.36 -0.90
CA LEU A 3 1.16 -0.31 -2.15
C LEU A 3 1.44 -1.83 -2.12
N ARG A 4 2.55 -2.24 -1.50
CA ARG A 4 2.88 -3.66 -1.32
C ARG A 4 1.89 -4.36 -0.41
N TRP A 5 1.51 -3.72 0.70
CA TRP A 5 0.48 -4.23 1.61
C TRP A 5 -0.82 -4.53 0.87
N HIS A 6 -1.34 -3.57 0.08
CA HIS A 6 -2.55 -3.79 -0.72
C HIS A 6 -2.41 -4.93 -1.73
N LEU A 7 -1.29 -5.00 -2.46
CA LEU A 7 -1.05 -6.09 -3.41
C LEU A 7 -1.00 -7.46 -2.75
N GLN A 8 -0.35 -7.56 -1.59
CA GLN A 8 -0.19 -8.81 -0.84
C GLN A 8 -1.50 -9.27 -0.17
N ASP A 9 -2.37 -8.33 0.19
CA ASP A 9 -3.73 -8.58 0.68
C ASP A 9 -4.71 -8.97 -0.45
N GLY A 10 -4.24 -9.04 -1.70
CA GLY A 10 -5.02 -9.45 -2.87
C GLY A 10 -5.80 -8.31 -3.53
N HIS A 11 -5.53 -7.06 -3.17
CA HIS A 11 -6.15 -5.88 -3.75
C HIS A 11 -5.32 -5.27 -4.88
N ILE A 12 -5.98 -4.64 -5.84
CA ILE A 12 -5.32 -3.84 -6.88
C ILE A 12 -5.15 -2.41 -6.36
N ALA A 13 -3.91 -1.93 -6.24
CA ALA A 13 -3.61 -0.56 -5.85
C ALA A 13 -3.42 0.35 -7.08
N ILE A 14 -4.00 1.56 -7.04
CA ILE A 14 -3.86 2.58 -8.09
C ILE A 14 -3.22 3.84 -7.48
N PRO A 15 -1.88 3.94 -7.45
CA PRO A 15 -1.21 5.11 -6.92
C PRO A 15 -1.33 6.31 -7.88
N GLY A 16 -1.81 7.45 -7.37
CA GLY A 16 -1.72 8.72 -8.07
C GLY A 16 -0.39 9.42 -7.82
N SER A 17 0.37 9.76 -8.86
CA SER A 17 1.58 10.57 -8.75
C SER A 17 1.85 11.35 -10.05
N HIS A 18 2.39 12.56 -9.92
CA HIS A 18 2.87 13.40 -11.04
C HIS A 18 4.39 13.57 -11.04
N ASN A 19 5.09 13.03 -10.04
CA ASN A 19 6.54 13.10 -9.91
C ASN A 19 7.15 11.81 -10.45
N GLU A 20 8.04 11.91 -11.43
CA GLU A 20 8.70 10.78 -12.07
C GLU A 20 9.40 9.84 -11.09
N LYS A 21 10.09 10.40 -10.09
CA LYS A 21 10.77 9.60 -9.07
C LYS A 21 9.78 8.77 -8.25
N HIS A 22 8.65 9.36 -7.86
CA HIS A 22 7.61 8.65 -7.13
C HIS A 22 6.89 7.62 -8.00
N ILE A 23 6.76 7.87 -9.30
CA ILE A 23 6.23 6.86 -10.23
C ILE A 23 7.17 5.65 -10.25
N GLN A 24 8.48 5.85 -10.37
CA GLN A 24 9.47 4.77 -10.33
C GLN A 24 9.44 4.02 -8.99
N GLU A 25 9.48 4.74 -7.86
CA GLU A 25 9.37 4.15 -6.52
C GLU A 25 8.08 3.34 -6.31
N ASN A 26 6.97 3.74 -6.93
CA ASN A 26 5.70 3.00 -6.87
C ASN A 26 5.73 1.71 -7.69
N PHE A 27 6.58 1.62 -8.73
CA PHE A 27 6.78 0.40 -9.50
C PHE A 27 7.73 -0.59 -8.82
N ASP A 28 8.74 -0.07 -8.10
CA ASP A 28 9.74 -0.87 -7.37
C ASP A 28 9.22 -1.40 -6.02
N ILE A 29 8.00 -1.94 -6.01
CA ILE A 29 7.34 -2.49 -4.80
C ILE A 29 7.25 -4.02 -4.80
N ILE A 30 7.88 -4.66 -5.78
CA ILE A 30 7.77 -6.10 -6.06
C ILE A 30 8.98 -6.89 -5.54
N ASP A 31 10.06 -6.19 -5.20
CA ASP A 31 11.36 -6.72 -4.79
C ASP A 31 11.46 -7.09 -3.29
N PHE A 32 10.42 -6.77 -2.50
CA PHE A 32 10.29 -7.18 -1.10
C PHE A 32 8.88 -7.69 -0.78
N GLU A 33 8.78 -8.39 0.35
CA GLU A 33 7.53 -8.94 0.88
C GLU A 33 7.37 -8.51 2.34
N LEU A 34 6.12 -8.28 2.77
CA LEU A 34 5.83 -8.03 4.18
C LEU A 34 5.68 -9.36 4.90
N THR A 35 6.26 -9.47 6.08
CA THR A 35 6.06 -10.62 6.95
C THR A 35 4.61 -10.68 7.43
N LEU A 36 4.18 -11.86 7.89
CA LEU A 36 2.83 -12.04 8.43
C LEU A 36 2.57 -11.10 9.60
N ASP A 37 3.54 -10.94 10.51
CA ASP A 37 3.45 -10.04 11.65
C ASP A 37 3.30 -8.57 11.23
N GLU A 38 4.02 -8.13 10.18
CA GLU A 38 3.86 -6.77 9.64
C GLU A 38 2.49 -6.56 9.00
N MET A 39 1.98 -7.57 8.29
CA MET A 39 0.62 -7.52 7.72
C MET A 39 -0.43 -7.40 8.82
N GLU A 40 -0.31 -8.17 9.90
CA GLU A 40 -1.21 -8.11 11.07
C GLU A 40 -1.13 -6.76 11.79
N GLN A 41 0.08 -6.23 11.98
CA GLN A 41 0.28 -4.91 12.58
C GLN A 41 -0.40 -3.82 11.75
N ILE A 42 -0.26 -3.84 10.42
CA ILE A 42 -0.90 -2.84 9.55
C ILE A 42 -2.43 -3.00 9.61
N ALA A 43 -2.95 -4.23 9.57
CA ALA A 43 -4.39 -4.49 9.70
C ALA A 43 -4.96 -3.98 11.04
N SER A 44 -4.19 -4.06 12.13
CA SER A 44 -4.59 -3.55 13.44
C SER A 44 -4.74 -2.02 13.52
N LEU A 45 -4.21 -1.29 12.54
CA LEU A 45 -4.31 0.17 12.46
C LEU A 45 -5.63 0.66 11.85
N ASP A 46 -6.47 -0.24 11.33
CA ASP A 46 -7.76 0.14 10.77
C ASP A 46 -8.65 0.80 11.84
N LYS A 47 -9.11 2.01 11.53
CA LYS A 47 -9.99 2.80 12.40
C LYS A 47 -11.43 2.85 11.89
N ASN A 48 -11.75 2.14 10.80
CA ASN A 48 -13.03 2.27 10.10
C ASN A 48 -13.35 3.74 9.74
N GLU A 49 -12.31 4.53 9.43
CA GLU A 49 -12.44 5.93 9.04
C GLU A 49 -12.43 6.04 7.51
N ARG A 50 -13.43 6.72 6.94
CA ARG A 50 -13.46 7.06 5.51
C ARG A 50 -12.79 8.42 5.31
N LEU A 51 -11.67 8.44 4.59
CA LEU A 51 -10.87 9.65 4.36
C LEU A 51 -11.37 10.57 3.23
N GLY A 52 -12.44 10.21 2.53
CA GLY A 52 -12.99 11.02 1.44
C GLY A 52 -14.49 11.14 1.54
N ASP A 53 -14.99 12.37 1.62
CA ASP A 53 -16.39 12.71 1.39
C ASP A 53 -16.50 13.19 -0.06
N TRP A 54 -16.69 12.24 -0.96
CA TRP A 54 -17.13 12.52 -2.33
C TRP A 54 -18.65 12.63 -2.37
#